data_AF-A0A3R8PVY8-F1
#
_entry.id   AF-A0A3R8PVY8-F1
#
_cell.length_a   1.000
_cell.length_b   1.000
_cell.length_c   1.000
_cell.angle_alpha   90.00
_cell.angle_beta   90.00
_cell.angle_gamma   90.00
#
_symmetry.space_group_name_H-M   'P 1'
#
loop_
_entity.id
_entity.type
_entity.pdbx_description
1 polymer ?
#
loop_
_entity_poly.entity_id
_entity_poly.type
_entity_poly.pdbx_seq_one_letter_code
_entity_poly.pdbx_strand_id
1 'polypeptide(L)'
;MRRMLVQFRNSSFRSYVRRHEKYVPILFFIGGFIFDMLTLGRIDRTYDLVMLCLHMTNLSFVLYLYNVVDDGKWKNTFLERFEEYFPLAIQFFFGALSSAYVIYFSRSVSLSKTVSFFLILVALLVANEFLKQRISNKYLQFSVYFFLNFTFFTFMIPVAISKMSPKLFYISGGISLLCTLTLIILIYFLSPSTRSEIRLGRLLSIILSIYAVINVFYYFRLIPPVPLALDQGIVAHYVEKTGNDYTVTYEKNDSFIFWRNHRLKFVFNPNENVYIYSSIFAPTNLEQSIIHRWKWFNEKTSEWELIEDIGYEIIGGRDEGYRGYTYKSNIWAGEWKVEVITNEELVLGVIDFEISIDESLEPIQLVERKF
;
A
#
# COMPACT_ATOMS: atom_id res chain seq x y z
N MET A 1 -18.34 -16.76 -41.26
CA MET A 1 -18.01 -15.55 -40.48
C MET A 1 -19.08 -14.44 -40.50
N ARG A 2 -19.73 -14.08 -41.62
CA ARG A 2 -20.74 -13.00 -41.66
C ARG A 2 -22.02 -13.25 -40.83
N ARG A 3 -22.48 -14.49 -40.64
CA ARG A 3 -23.71 -14.79 -39.87
C ARG A 3 -23.56 -14.62 -38.34
N MET A 4 -22.42 -14.99 -37.75
CA MET A 4 -22.16 -14.81 -36.32
C MET A 4 -22.08 -13.32 -35.92
N LEU A 5 -21.44 -12.49 -36.76
CA LEU A 5 -21.36 -11.04 -36.54
C LEU A 5 -22.74 -10.35 -36.60
N VAL A 6 -23.66 -10.86 -37.42
CA VAL A 6 -25.03 -10.33 -37.53
C VAL A 6 -25.90 -10.78 -36.35
N GLN A 7 -25.72 -12.00 -35.84
CA GLN A 7 -26.39 -12.48 -34.62
C GLN A 7 -25.95 -11.70 -33.38
N PHE A 8 -24.67 -11.36 -33.26
CA PHE A 8 -24.17 -10.48 -32.19
C PHE A 8 -24.66 -9.02 -32.35
N ARG A 9 -24.97 -8.58 -33.57
CA ARG A 9 -25.48 -7.23 -33.85
C ARG A 9 -26.92 -7.03 -33.36
N ASN A 10 -27.71 -8.10 -33.32
CA ASN A 10 -29.12 -8.09 -32.91
C ASN A 10 -29.39 -8.81 -31.57
N SER A 11 -28.35 -9.11 -30.78
CA SER A 11 -28.53 -9.82 -29.50
C SER A 11 -29.09 -8.87 -28.42
N SER A 12 -29.99 -9.40 -27.59
CA SER A 12 -30.49 -8.74 -26.38
C SER A 12 -29.35 -8.28 -25.46
N PHE A 13 -28.25 -9.05 -25.43
CA PHE A 13 -27.02 -8.70 -24.72
C PHE A 13 -26.39 -7.39 -25.24
N ARG A 14 -26.25 -7.21 -26.56
CA ARG A 14 -25.71 -5.95 -27.12
C ARG A 14 -26.62 -4.76 -26.84
N SER A 15 -27.94 -4.95 -26.93
CA SER A 15 -28.92 -3.92 -26.55
C SER A 15 -28.83 -3.55 -25.06
N TYR A 16 -28.61 -4.52 -24.18
CA TYR A 16 -28.44 -4.32 -22.75
C TYR A 16 -27.13 -3.59 -22.41
N VAL A 17 -26.01 -3.99 -23.01
CA VAL A 17 -24.70 -3.34 -22.86
C VAL A 17 -24.74 -1.91 -23.35
N ARG A 18 -25.38 -1.64 -24.50
CA ARG A 18 -25.50 -0.28 -25.05
C ARG A 18 -26.42 0.62 -24.20
N ARG A 19 -27.44 0.04 -23.54
CA ARG A 19 -28.29 0.75 -22.57
C ARG A 19 -27.54 1.10 -21.27
N HIS A 20 -26.46 0.38 -20.96
CA HIS A 20 -25.59 0.59 -19.79
C HIS A 20 -24.16 1.01 -20.16
N GLU A 21 -23.96 1.58 -21.36
CA GLU A 21 -22.64 1.92 -21.91
C GLU A 21 -21.85 2.86 -20.98
N LYS A 22 -22.56 3.70 -20.20
CA LYS A 22 -21.99 4.56 -19.17
C LYS A 22 -21.27 3.81 -18.03
N TYR A 23 -21.67 2.58 -17.73
CA TYR A 23 -21.11 1.77 -16.64
C TYR A 23 -20.04 0.78 -17.12
N VAL A 24 -19.91 0.58 -18.43
CA VAL A 24 -18.95 -0.36 -19.02
C VAL A 24 -17.50 -0.02 -18.65
N PRO A 25 -17.03 1.24 -18.75
CA PRO A 25 -15.66 1.59 -18.35
C PRO A 25 -15.40 1.33 -16.86
N ILE A 26 -16.38 1.62 -16.00
CA ILE A 26 -16.31 1.36 -14.55
C ILE A 26 -16.20 -0.13 -14.27
N LEU A 27 -16.97 -0.98 -14.97
CA LEU A 27 -16.91 -2.44 -14.83
C LEU A 27 -15.57 -3.00 -15.30
N PHE A 28 -15.01 -2.51 -16.40
CA PHE A 28 -13.68 -2.91 -16.87
C PHE A 28 -12.58 -2.47 -15.91
N PHE A 29 -12.69 -1.26 -15.36
CA PHE A 29 -11.79 -0.75 -14.33
C PHE A 29 -11.83 -1.61 -13.06
N ILE A 30 -13.03 -1.91 -12.53
CA ILE A 30 -13.19 -2.78 -11.35
C ILE A 30 -12.66 -4.19 -11.65
N GLY A 31 -12.98 -4.74 -12.83
CA GLY A 31 -12.51 -6.06 -13.23
C GLY A 31 -11.00 -6.13 -13.38
N GLY A 32 -10.37 -5.11 -13.98
CA GLY A 32 -8.93 -4.97 -14.09
C GLY A 32 -8.27 -4.87 -12.71
N PHE A 33 -8.83 -4.05 -11.82
CA PHE A 33 -8.33 -3.92 -10.45
C PHE A 33 -8.44 -5.23 -9.65
N ILE A 34 -9.55 -5.98 -9.79
CA ILE A 34 -9.69 -7.30 -9.15
C ILE A 34 -8.66 -8.28 -9.73
N PHE A 35 -8.44 -8.27 -11.05
CA PHE A 35 -7.43 -9.10 -11.69
C PHE A 35 -6.01 -8.75 -11.20
N ASP A 36 -5.68 -7.47 -11.09
CA ASP A 36 -4.42 -6.98 -10.54
C ASP A 36 -4.27 -7.44 -9.08
N MET A 37 -5.32 -7.35 -8.27
CA MET A 37 -5.32 -7.79 -6.87
C MET A 37 -5.04 -9.30 -6.74
N LEU A 38 -5.56 -10.12 -7.67
CA LEU A 38 -5.34 -11.56 -7.69
C LEU A 38 -3.96 -11.96 -8.25
N THR A 39 -3.34 -11.12 -9.09
CA THR A 39 -2.07 -11.42 -9.77
C THR A 39 -0.86 -10.81 -9.06
N LEU A 40 -1.00 -9.65 -8.42
CA LEU A 40 0.03 -9.00 -7.61
C LEU A 40 0.12 -9.67 -6.23
N GLY A 41 0.91 -10.73 -6.19
CA GLY A 41 1.08 -11.57 -5.01
C GLY A 41 1.97 -10.93 -3.94
N ARG A 42 3.18 -10.49 -4.30
CA ARG A 42 4.22 -10.11 -3.33
C ARG A 42 4.95 -8.83 -3.75
N ILE A 43 5.01 -7.88 -2.82
CA ILE A 43 5.60 -6.56 -3.06
C ILE A 43 7.09 -6.64 -3.45
N ASP A 44 7.80 -7.68 -2.99
CA ASP A 44 9.24 -7.87 -3.13
C ASP A 44 9.65 -8.84 -4.24
N ARG A 45 8.69 -9.40 -4.99
CA ARG A 45 9.04 -10.31 -6.09
C ARG A 45 9.83 -9.53 -7.14
N THR A 46 10.97 -10.07 -7.57
CA THR A 46 11.81 -9.45 -8.61
C THR A 46 11.02 -9.08 -9.86
N TYR A 47 10.05 -9.92 -10.25
CA TYR A 47 9.12 -9.64 -11.33
C TYR A 47 8.30 -8.37 -11.10
N ASP A 48 7.71 -8.21 -9.91
CA ASP A 48 6.84 -7.08 -9.58
C ASP A 48 7.66 -5.76 -9.50
N LEU A 49 8.88 -5.82 -8.95
CA LEU A 49 9.81 -4.69 -8.93
C LEU A 49 10.24 -4.27 -10.34
N VAL A 50 10.60 -5.23 -11.19
CA VAL A 50 10.97 -4.98 -12.59
C VAL A 50 9.78 -4.38 -13.34
N MET A 51 8.57 -4.90 -13.13
CA MET A 51 7.36 -4.35 -13.74
C MET A 51 7.11 -2.91 -13.31
N LEU A 52 7.22 -2.58 -12.02
CA LEU A 52 7.09 -1.20 -11.56
C LEU A 52 8.15 -0.27 -12.17
N CYS A 53 9.41 -0.71 -12.24
CA CYS A 53 10.50 0.03 -12.88
C CYS A 53 10.22 0.29 -14.35
N LEU A 54 9.72 -0.72 -15.09
CA LEU A 54 9.35 -0.59 -16.48
C LEU A 54 8.19 0.38 -16.66
N HIS A 55 7.14 0.28 -15.84
CA HIS A 55 5.99 1.18 -15.91
C HIS A 55 6.37 2.62 -15.63
N MET A 56 7.17 2.90 -14.58
CA MET A 56 7.66 4.26 -14.31
C MET A 56 8.56 4.79 -15.42
N THR A 57 9.50 3.98 -15.92
CA THR A 57 10.41 4.40 -17.00
C THR A 57 9.65 4.70 -18.29
N ASN A 58 8.73 3.80 -18.67
CA ASN A 58 7.90 3.98 -19.85
C ASN A 58 6.96 5.18 -19.70
N LEU A 59 6.42 5.42 -18.50
CA LEU A 59 5.63 6.61 -18.22
C LEU A 59 6.45 7.89 -18.45
N SER A 60 7.65 8.00 -17.88
CA SER A 60 8.55 9.15 -18.11
C SER A 60 8.83 9.35 -19.60
N PHE A 61 9.09 8.25 -20.32
CA PHE A 61 9.39 8.28 -21.75
C PHE A 61 8.19 8.74 -22.59
N VAL A 62 7.01 8.14 -22.40
CA VAL A 62 5.79 8.51 -23.14
C VAL A 62 5.36 9.93 -22.79
N LEU A 63 5.54 10.38 -21.54
CA LEU A 63 5.25 11.74 -21.12
C LEU A 63 6.14 12.74 -21.86
N TYR A 64 7.42 12.43 -22.04
CA TYR A 64 8.31 13.18 -22.91
C TYR A 64 7.84 13.16 -24.37
N LEU A 65 7.52 11.98 -24.94
CA LEU A 65 7.07 11.87 -26.33
C LEU A 65 5.83 12.74 -26.58
N TYR A 66 4.85 12.66 -25.70
CA TYR A 66 3.59 13.40 -25.77
C TYR A 66 3.79 14.91 -25.75
N ASN A 67 4.59 15.42 -24.82
CA ASN A 67 4.74 16.87 -24.64
C ASN A 67 5.55 17.56 -25.74
N VAL A 68 6.13 16.82 -26.69
CA VAL A 68 6.86 17.39 -27.84
C VAL A 68 6.16 17.09 -29.18
N VAL A 69 4.96 16.46 -29.15
CA VAL A 69 4.16 16.19 -30.37
C VAL A 69 3.78 17.49 -31.08
N ASP A 70 3.27 18.47 -30.33
CA ASP A 70 2.72 19.71 -30.90
C ASP A 70 3.78 20.57 -31.63
N ASP A 71 5.07 20.33 -31.35
CA ASP A 71 6.19 20.99 -32.03
C ASP A 71 6.57 20.33 -33.37
N GLY A 72 5.82 19.30 -33.80
CA GLY A 72 6.05 18.57 -35.05
C GLY A 72 7.32 17.72 -35.03
N LYS A 73 7.86 17.41 -33.84
CA LYS A 73 9.15 16.70 -33.68
C LYS A 73 9.17 15.31 -34.30
N TRP A 74 8.00 14.67 -34.41
CA TRP A 74 7.89 13.32 -34.95
C TRP A 74 7.42 13.26 -36.40
N LYS A 75 7.17 14.41 -37.05
CA LYS A 75 6.78 14.44 -38.47
C LYS A 75 7.81 13.73 -39.35
N ASN A 76 7.35 12.88 -40.27
CA ASN A 76 8.15 12.02 -41.14
C ASN A 76 8.98 10.96 -40.40
N THR A 77 8.67 10.66 -39.13
CA THR A 77 9.32 9.58 -38.38
C THR A 77 8.37 8.41 -38.17
N PHE A 78 8.90 7.25 -37.78
CA PHE A 78 8.08 6.08 -37.42
C PHE A 78 7.07 6.38 -36.29
N LEU A 79 7.37 7.36 -35.42
CA LEU A 79 6.58 7.72 -34.24
C LEU A 79 5.33 8.56 -34.56
N GLU A 80 5.25 9.19 -35.73
CA GLU A 80 4.10 10.01 -36.16
C GLU A 80 2.79 9.23 -36.08
N ARG A 81 2.81 7.96 -36.50
CA ARG A 81 1.62 7.08 -36.47
C ARG A 81 1.12 6.78 -35.06
N PHE A 82 1.95 7.00 -34.04
CA PHE A 82 1.67 6.65 -32.65
C PHE A 82 1.25 7.84 -31.80
N GLU A 83 1.29 9.07 -32.32
CA GLU A 83 1.01 10.31 -31.58
C GLU A 83 -0.38 10.29 -30.93
N GLU A 84 -1.40 9.79 -31.64
CA GLU A 84 -2.78 9.67 -31.15
C GLU A 84 -2.90 8.73 -29.93
N TYR A 85 -1.96 7.79 -29.77
CA TYR A 85 -1.98 6.80 -28.70
C TYR A 85 -1.20 7.22 -27.45
N PHE A 86 -0.38 8.28 -27.50
CA PHE A 86 0.39 8.70 -26.33
C PHE A 86 -0.48 9.09 -25.11
N PRO A 87 -1.60 9.84 -25.25
CA PRO A 87 -2.50 10.10 -24.13
C PRO A 87 -3.07 8.82 -23.49
N LEU A 88 -3.41 7.84 -24.34
CA LEU A 88 -3.93 6.54 -23.88
C LEU A 88 -2.86 5.76 -23.13
N ALA A 89 -1.62 5.79 -23.61
CA ALA A 89 -0.48 5.16 -22.94
C ALA A 89 -0.18 5.84 -21.59
N ILE A 90 -0.24 7.17 -21.49
CA ILE A 90 -0.11 7.90 -20.22
C ILE A 90 -1.21 7.46 -19.24
N GLN A 91 -2.46 7.42 -19.69
CA GLN A 91 -3.59 6.98 -18.87
C GLN A 91 -3.42 5.54 -18.37
N PHE A 92 -2.94 4.66 -19.25
CA PHE A 92 -2.65 3.27 -18.92
C PHE A 92 -1.59 3.18 -17.82
N PHE A 93 -0.45 3.86 -17.99
CA PHE A 93 0.61 3.80 -16.98
C PHE A 93 0.21 4.46 -15.66
N PHE A 94 -0.49 5.61 -15.69
CA PHE A 94 -1.05 6.22 -14.48
C PHE A 94 -1.99 5.26 -13.75
N GLY A 95 -2.88 4.58 -14.47
CA GLY A 95 -3.81 3.62 -13.93
C GLY A 95 -3.11 2.39 -13.33
N ALA A 96 -2.20 1.78 -14.10
CA ALA A 96 -1.45 0.60 -13.68
C ALA A 96 -0.60 0.86 -12.41
N LEU A 97 0.11 1.99 -12.37
CA LEU A 97 0.92 2.37 -11.19
C LEU A 97 0.04 2.70 -9.99
N SER A 98 -1.04 3.46 -10.19
CA SER A 98 -2.00 3.76 -9.10
C SER A 98 -2.65 2.48 -8.57
N SER A 99 -2.97 1.52 -9.45
CA SER A 99 -3.59 0.22 -9.12
C SER A 99 -2.63 -0.58 -8.23
N ALA A 100 -1.38 -0.74 -8.69
CA ALA A 100 -0.33 -1.41 -7.94
C ALA A 100 -0.10 -0.76 -6.57
N TYR A 101 -0.04 0.57 -6.50
CA TYR A 101 0.14 1.28 -5.22
C TYR A 101 -1.06 1.10 -4.30
N VAL A 102 -2.31 1.16 -4.78
CA VAL A 102 -3.48 0.87 -3.95
C VAL A 102 -3.39 -0.55 -3.39
N ILE A 103 -3.03 -1.54 -4.19
CA ILE A 103 -2.91 -2.93 -3.74
C ILE A 103 -1.83 -3.07 -2.67
N TYR A 104 -0.64 -2.52 -2.90
CA TYR A 104 0.47 -2.63 -1.93
C TYR A 104 0.22 -1.86 -0.64
N PHE A 105 -0.30 -0.64 -0.76
CA PHE A 105 -0.62 0.17 0.42
C PHE A 105 -1.79 -0.42 1.19
N SER A 106 -2.79 -1.04 0.54
CA SER A 106 -3.96 -1.62 1.23
C SER A 106 -3.58 -2.67 2.28
N ARG A 107 -2.47 -3.40 2.07
CA ARG A 107 -1.98 -4.41 3.02
C ARG A 107 -1.35 -3.77 4.26
N SER A 108 -0.73 -2.60 4.11
CA SER A 108 -0.03 -1.87 5.17
C SER A 108 -0.90 -0.82 5.87
N VAL A 109 -2.15 -0.64 5.46
CA VAL A 109 -3.04 0.38 6.02
C VAL A 109 -3.65 -0.13 7.33
N SER A 110 -3.43 0.64 8.39
CA SER A 110 -4.16 0.54 9.65
C SER A 110 -5.36 1.48 9.64
N LEU A 111 -6.48 1.04 10.22
CA LEU A 111 -7.75 1.80 10.25
C LEU A 111 -7.69 3.17 10.96
N SER A 112 -6.57 3.53 11.58
CA SER A 112 -6.43 4.74 12.39
C SER A 112 -5.85 5.93 11.62
N LYS A 113 -4.52 5.96 11.42
CA LYS A 113 -3.82 7.17 10.92
C LYS A 113 -3.57 7.15 9.41
N THR A 114 -3.33 5.98 8.84
CA THR A 114 -2.80 5.83 7.48
C THR A 114 -3.87 5.77 6.38
N VAL A 115 -5.15 5.66 6.78
CA VAL A 115 -6.32 5.71 5.89
C VAL A 115 -6.34 6.98 5.01
N SER A 116 -5.90 8.12 5.55
CA SER A 116 -5.92 9.39 4.80
C SER A 116 -5.10 9.34 3.51
N PHE A 117 -3.86 8.85 3.58
CA PHE A 117 -3.00 8.67 2.41
C PHE A 117 -3.56 7.62 1.45
N PHE A 118 -4.11 6.53 1.98
CA PHE A 118 -4.74 5.49 1.18
C PHE A 118 -5.94 6.01 0.38
N LEU A 119 -6.78 6.86 0.98
CA LEU A 119 -7.91 7.48 0.28
C LEU A 119 -7.44 8.38 -0.87
N ILE A 120 -6.30 9.06 -0.73
CA ILE A 120 -5.71 9.84 -1.83
C ILE A 120 -5.31 8.93 -2.99
N LEU A 121 -4.69 7.77 -2.71
CA LEU A 121 -4.33 6.80 -3.74
C LEU A 121 -5.57 6.24 -4.46
N VAL A 122 -6.61 5.86 -3.70
CA VAL A 122 -7.87 5.37 -4.28
C VAL A 122 -8.54 6.48 -5.11
N ALA A 123 -8.57 7.72 -4.61
CA ALA A 123 -9.11 8.85 -5.35
C ALA A 123 -8.33 9.10 -6.64
N LEU A 124 -7.00 8.97 -6.63
CA LEU A 124 -6.16 9.11 -7.83
C LEU A 124 -6.46 8.01 -8.85
N LEU A 125 -6.55 6.76 -8.39
CA LEU A 125 -6.88 5.61 -9.22
C LEU A 125 -8.26 5.77 -9.88
N VAL A 126 -9.27 6.16 -9.10
CA VAL A 126 -10.64 6.41 -9.61
C VAL A 126 -10.65 7.61 -10.53
N ALA A 127 -9.95 8.70 -10.17
CA ALA A 127 -9.85 9.89 -10.99
C ALA A 127 -9.27 9.56 -12.37
N ASN A 128 -8.25 8.71 -12.45
CA ASN A 128 -7.59 8.31 -13.70
C ASN A 128 -8.57 7.83 -14.79
N GLU A 129 -9.65 7.16 -14.41
CA GLU A 129 -10.70 6.74 -15.35
C GLU A 129 -11.43 7.95 -15.98
N PHE A 130 -11.69 8.99 -15.17
CA PHE A 130 -12.35 10.22 -15.60
C PHE A 130 -11.39 11.25 -16.23
N LEU A 131 -10.07 11.02 -16.17
CA LEU A 131 -9.06 11.96 -16.67
C LEU A 131 -8.88 11.95 -18.19
N LYS A 132 -9.54 11.06 -18.95
CA LYS A 132 -9.33 10.92 -20.41
C LYS A 132 -9.35 12.24 -21.20
N GLN A 133 -10.23 13.17 -20.85
CA GLN A 133 -10.33 14.49 -21.51
C GLN A 133 -9.42 15.58 -20.91
N ARG A 134 -8.81 15.32 -19.75
CA ARG A 134 -8.01 16.28 -18.99
C ARG A 134 -6.51 15.96 -18.96
N ILE A 135 -6.08 14.81 -19.51
CA ILE A 135 -4.65 14.44 -19.60
C ILE A 135 -3.85 15.44 -20.45
N SER A 136 -4.50 16.15 -21.37
CA SER A 136 -3.88 17.26 -22.12
C SER A 136 -3.48 18.44 -21.25
N ASN A 137 -4.05 18.58 -20.04
CA ASN A 137 -3.63 19.58 -19.10
C ASN A 137 -2.26 19.20 -18.52
N LYS A 138 -1.21 19.82 -19.05
CA LYS A 138 0.18 19.58 -18.64
C LYS A 138 0.41 19.79 -17.14
N TYR A 139 -0.29 20.73 -16.48
CA TYR A 139 -0.20 20.90 -15.02
C TYR A 139 -0.65 19.65 -14.26
N LEU A 140 -1.80 19.08 -14.67
CA LEU A 140 -2.32 17.87 -14.05
C LEU A 140 -1.39 16.68 -14.33
N GLN A 141 -0.94 16.54 -15.57
CA GLN A 141 -0.06 15.46 -16.00
C GLN A 141 1.23 15.41 -15.16
N PHE A 142 1.95 16.54 -15.05
CA PHE A 142 3.17 16.60 -14.26
C PHE A 142 2.92 16.45 -12.75
N SER A 143 1.76 16.91 -12.24
CA SER A 143 1.40 16.74 -10.83
C SER A 143 1.15 15.27 -10.46
N VAL A 144 0.38 14.57 -11.28
CA VAL A 144 0.10 13.13 -11.10
C VAL A 144 1.39 12.33 -11.27
N TYR A 145 2.19 12.65 -12.31
CA TYR A 145 3.49 12.02 -12.52
C TYR A 145 4.40 12.17 -11.29
N PHE A 146 4.51 13.39 -10.74
CA PHE A 146 5.35 13.63 -9.58
C PHE A 146 4.90 12.82 -8.37
N PHE A 147 3.59 12.79 -8.09
CA PHE A 147 3.04 12.01 -7.00
C PHE A 147 3.37 10.52 -7.17
N LEU A 148 3.12 9.94 -8.35
CA LEU A 148 3.44 8.54 -8.64
C LEU A 148 4.95 8.24 -8.56
N ASN A 149 5.78 9.17 -9.02
CA ASN A 149 7.24 9.06 -8.97
C ASN A 149 7.77 9.16 -7.54
N PHE A 150 7.17 10.03 -6.71
CA PHE A 150 7.48 10.11 -5.29
C PHE A 150 7.16 8.79 -4.58
N THR A 151 5.92 8.29 -4.76
CA THR A 151 5.50 7.00 -4.19
C THR A 151 6.40 5.86 -4.65
N PHE A 152 6.75 5.82 -5.94
CA PHE A 152 7.69 4.85 -6.50
C PHE A 152 9.01 4.83 -5.74
N PHE A 153 9.70 5.96 -5.65
CA PHE A 153 11.04 6.01 -5.04
C PHE A 153 11.00 5.75 -3.54
N THR A 154 9.97 6.25 -2.82
CA THR A 154 9.82 5.99 -1.38
C THR A 154 9.63 4.53 -1.04
N PHE A 155 9.16 3.75 -1.99
CA PHE A 155 9.03 2.30 -1.85
C PHE A 155 10.27 1.56 -2.38
N MET A 156 10.72 1.91 -3.59
CA MET A 156 11.77 1.17 -4.31
C MET A 156 13.14 1.28 -3.65
N ILE A 157 13.51 2.44 -3.13
CA ILE A 157 14.82 2.65 -2.51
C ILE A 157 14.97 1.86 -1.20
N PRO A 158 14.03 1.92 -0.23
CA PRO A 158 14.08 1.07 0.96
C PRO A 158 14.14 -0.42 0.65
N VAL A 159 13.42 -0.89 -0.38
CA VAL A 159 13.49 -2.29 -0.82
C VAL A 159 14.86 -2.64 -1.37
N ALA A 160 15.41 -1.81 -2.27
CA ALA A 160 16.72 -2.03 -2.87
C ALA A 160 17.87 -2.01 -1.84
N ILE A 161 17.78 -1.13 -0.84
CA ILE A 161 18.77 -1.00 0.24
C ILE A 161 18.50 -2.00 1.38
N SER A 162 17.32 -2.61 1.40
CA SER A 162 16.87 -3.51 2.47
C SER A 162 16.90 -2.88 3.86
N LYS A 163 16.64 -1.56 3.94
CA LYS A 163 16.53 -0.80 5.20
C LYS A 163 15.44 0.24 5.10
N MET A 164 14.71 0.45 6.19
CA MET A 164 13.74 1.53 6.32
C MET A 164 14.26 2.56 7.31
N SER A 165 14.29 3.84 6.91
CA SER A 165 14.65 4.92 7.83
C SER A 165 14.11 6.26 7.34
N PRO A 166 13.92 7.24 8.24
CA PRO A 166 13.56 8.60 7.84
C PRO A 166 14.55 9.23 6.87
N LYS A 167 15.85 8.93 7.01
CA LYS A 167 16.89 9.41 6.10
C LYS A 167 16.63 8.92 4.67
N LEU A 168 16.30 7.64 4.50
CA LEU A 168 16.00 7.06 3.19
C LEU A 168 14.72 7.63 2.58
N PHE A 169 13.70 7.94 3.40
CA PHE A 169 12.50 8.62 2.91
C PHE A 169 12.83 9.98 2.27
N TYR A 170 13.61 10.83 2.96
CA TYR A 170 14.00 12.14 2.43
C TYR A 170 14.92 12.04 1.20
N ILE A 171 15.86 11.09 1.19
CA ILE A 171 16.68 10.81 0.01
C ILE A 171 15.81 10.41 -1.19
N SER A 172 14.84 9.51 -0.96
CA SER A 172 13.90 9.05 -1.98
C SER A 172 13.05 10.19 -2.54
N GLY A 173 12.54 11.04 -1.66
CA GLY A 173 11.80 12.24 -2.05
C GLY A 173 12.67 13.21 -2.85
N GLY A 174 13.92 13.43 -2.44
CA GLY A 174 14.88 14.28 -3.14
C GLY A 174 15.23 13.75 -4.54
N ILE A 175 15.46 12.44 -4.68
CA ILE A 175 15.69 11.79 -5.98
C ILE A 175 14.45 11.91 -6.87
N SER A 176 13.25 11.66 -6.34
CA SER A 176 12.01 11.81 -7.09
C SER A 176 11.82 13.24 -7.60
N LEU A 177 12.07 14.23 -6.74
CA LEU A 177 11.99 15.65 -7.08
C LEU A 177 13.01 15.99 -8.18
N LEU A 178 14.26 15.56 -8.03
CA LEU A 178 15.31 15.79 -9.03
C LEU A 178 14.91 15.20 -10.39
N CYS A 179 14.54 13.92 -10.45
CA CYS A 179 14.14 13.25 -11.70
C CYS A 179 12.97 13.97 -12.37
N THR A 180 11.98 14.40 -11.58
CA THR A 180 10.80 15.09 -12.10
C THR A 180 11.13 16.48 -12.62
N LEU A 181 11.94 17.25 -11.87
CA LEU A 181 12.40 18.57 -12.30
C LEU A 181 13.26 18.47 -13.55
N THR A 182 14.16 17.49 -13.64
CA THR A 182 14.97 17.24 -14.84
C THR A 182 14.07 16.96 -16.05
N LEU A 183 13.04 16.12 -15.90
CA LEU A 183 12.09 15.82 -16.97
C LEU A 183 11.32 17.07 -17.41
N ILE A 184 10.77 17.84 -16.45
CA ILE A 184 10.03 19.09 -16.72
C ILE A 184 10.93 20.09 -17.44
N ILE A 185 12.14 20.32 -16.93
CA ILE A 185 13.09 21.28 -17.48
C ILE A 185 13.52 20.86 -18.90
N LEU A 186 13.81 19.57 -19.11
CA LEU A 186 14.16 19.02 -20.41
C LEU A 186 13.04 19.22 -21.43
N ILE A 187 11.79 18.90 -21.06
CA ILE A 187 10.62 19.13 -21.92
C ILE A 187 10.44 20.62 -22.18
N TYR A 188 10.51 21.46 -21.15
CA TYR A 188 10.36 22.91 -21.26
C TYR A 188 11.40 23.53 -22.21
N PHE A 189 12.65 23.07 -22.19
CA PHE A 189 13.66 23.57 -23.13
C PHE A 189 13.46 23.07 -24.56
N LEU A 190 13.06 21.81 -24.73
CA LEU A 190 12.91 21.19 -26.05
C LEU A 190 11.60 21.52 -26.75
N SER A 191 10.57 21.93 -26.01
CA SER A 191 9.21 22.13 -26.53
C SER A 191 8.77 23.60 -26.45
N PRO A 192 8.82 24.36 -27.56
CA PRO A 192 8.20 25.68 -27.67
C PRO A 192 6.72 25.72 -27.27
N SER A 193 5.92 24.73 -27.68
CA SER A 193 4.50 24.60 -27.31
C SER A 193 4.29 24.43 -25.80
N THR A 194 5.10 23.62 -25.13
CA THR A 194 5.02 23.50 -23.67
C THR A 194 5.34 24.82 -22.97
N ARG A 195 6.27 25.62 -23.50
CA ARG A 195 6.60 26.95 -22.95
C ARG A 195 5.47 27.95 -23.09
N SER A 196 4.67 27.87 -24.16
CA SER A 196 3.55 28.79 -24.37
C SER A 196 2.34 28.44 -23.50
N GLU A 197 2.13 27.15 -23.21
CA GLU A 197 1.00 26.69 -22.39
C GLU A 197 1.24 26.77 -20.88
N ILE A 198 2.48 26.62 -20.43
CA ILE A 198 2.81 26.52 -19.00
C ILE A 198 3.66 27.70 -18.54
N ARG A 199 3.21 28.34 -17.46
CA ARG A 199 4.08 29.19 -16.62
C ARG A 199 4.92 28.31 -15.70
N LEU A 200 6.22 28.22 -15.97
CA LEU A 200 7.15 27.35 -15.24
C LEU A 200 7.10 27.56 -13.72
N GLY A 201 7.09 28.81 -13.26
CA GLY A 201 7.02 29.11 -11.82
C GLY A 201 5.76 28.58 -11.14
N ARG A 202 4.61 28.60 -11.83
CA ARG A 202 3.36 28.02 -11.32
C ARG A 202 3.44 26.50 -11.22
N LEU A 203 4.02 25.84 -12.24
CA LEU A 203 4.18 24.39 -12.24
C LEU A 203 5.13 23.95 -11.12
N LEU A 204 6.29 24.60 -11.00
CA LEU A 204 7.25 24.35 -9.93
C LEU A 204 6.63 24.55 -8.55
N SER A 205 5.82 25.60 -8.37
CA SER A 205 5.09 25.82 -7.12
C SER A 205 4.16 24.66 -6.80
N ILE A 206 3.42 24.10 -7.77
CA ILE A 206 2.53 22.96 -7.55
C ILE A 206 3.33 21.72 -7.15
N ILE A 207 4.43 21.43 -7.85
CA ILE A 207 5.31 20.28 -7.52
C ILE A 207 5.88 20.41 -6.11
N LEU A 208 6.40 21.60 -5.75
CA LEU A 208 6.92 21.86 -4.41
C LEU A 208 5.82 21.80 -3.34
N SER A 209 4.60 22.24 -3.64
CA SER A 209 3.45 22.09 -2.74
C SER A 209 3.11 20.62 -2.50
N ILE A 210 3.09 19.79 -3.55
CA ILE A 210 2.86 18.33 -3.40
C ILE A 210 3.99 17.72 -2.56
N TYR A 211 5.25 18.09 -2.83
CA TYR A 211 6.40 17.61 -2.06
C TYR A 211 6.24 17.97 -0.57
N ALA A 212 5.90 19.22 -0.27
CA ALA A 212 5.67 19.69 1.09
C ALA A 212 4.53 18.92 1.77
N VAL A 213 3.39 18.73 1.10
CA VAL A 213 2.24 17.98 1.61
C VAL A 213 2.62 16.53 1.94
N ILE A 214 3.33 15.84 1.05
CA ILE A 214 3.74 14.46 1.32
C ILE A 214 4.72 14.39 2.51
N ASN A 215 5.64 15.35 2.63
CA ASN A 215 6.53 15.42 3.80
C ASN A 215 5.77 15.70 5.10
N VAL A 216 4.72 16.53 5.06
CA VAL A 216 3.81 16.75 6.19
C VAL A 216 3.10 15.44 6.57
N PHE A 217 2.61 14.69 5.59
CA PHE A 217 1.98 13.38 5.82
C PHE A 217 2.95 12.39 6.46
N TYR A 218 4.20 12.36 6.00
CA TYR A 218 5.23 11.53 6.59
C TYR A 218 5.53 11.91 8.03
N TYR A 219 5.71 13.22 8.29
CA TYR A 219 5.97 13.73 9.65
C TYR A 219 4.84 13.39 10.63
N PHE A 220 3.59 13.51 10.20
CA PHE A 220 2.41 13.12 10.99
C PHE A 220 2.12 11.61 10.96
N ARG A 221 2.98 10.79 10.33
CA ARG A 221 2.85 9.32 10.27
C ARG A 221 1.52 8.87 9.64
N LEU A 222 1.08 9.62 8.64
CA LEU A 222 -0.12 9.37 7.84
C LEU A 222 0.16 8.49 6.61
N ILE A 223 1.43 8.26 6.30
CA ILE A 223 1.84 7.34 5.22
C ILE A 223 2.08 5.97 5.84
N PRO A 224 1.43 4.90 5.34
CA PRO A 224 1.68 3.57 5.86
C PRO A 224 3.11 3.13 5.55
N PRO A 225 3.70 2.28 6.42
CA PRO A 225 5.08 1.83 6.28
C PRO A 225 5.21 0.74 5.21
N VAL A 226 4.91 1.04 3.94
CA VAL A 226 5.06 0.07 2.85
C VAL A 226 6.54 -0.23 2.65
N PRO A 227 6.96 -1.51 2.50
CA PRO A 227 6.17 -2.73 2.27
C PRO A 227 5.77 -3.56 3.51
N LEU A 228 5.90 -3.03 4.73
CA LEU A 228 5.60 -3.75 5.96
C LEU A 228 4.10 -3.82 6.23
N ALA A 229 3.59 -5.00 6.59
CA ALA A 229 2.20 -5.20 6.99
C ALA A 229 2.10 -6.32 8.02
N LEU A 230 1.23 -6.19 9.03
CA LEU A 230 0.89 -7.33 9.89
C LEU A 230 0.10 -8.35 9.08
N ASP A 231 0.64 -9.56 8.93
CA ASP A 231 -0.03 -10.69 8.27
C ASP A 231 -0.92 -11.45 9.27
N GLN A 232 -0.36 -11.81 10.43
CA GLN A 232 -1.11 -12.50 11.49
C GLN A 232 -0.72 -11.96 12.86
N GLY A 233 -1.71 -11.83 13.75
CA GLY A 233 -1.52 -11.51 15.16
C GLY A 233 -2.33 -12.47 16.01
N ILE A 234 -1.66 -13.22 16.89
CA ILE A 234 -2.27 -14.30 17.67
C ILE A 234 -1.95 -14.10 19.15
N VAL A 235 -2.99 -14.17 19.98
CA VAL A 235 -2.86 -14.29 21.43
C VAL A 235 -2.74 -15.77 21.77
N ALA A 236 -1.66 -16.15 22.42
CA ALA A 236 -1.27 -17.53 22.63
C ALA A 236 -0.95 -17.82 24.10
N HIS A 237 -1.18 -19.07 24.48
CA HIS A 237 -0.82 -19.66 25.77
C HIS A 237 0.67 -20.02 25.82
N TYR A 238 1.22 -20.41 24.68
CA TYR A 238 2.62 -20.78 24.58
C TYR A 238 3.16 -20.54 23.17
N VAL A 239 4.40 -20.08 23.09
CA VAL A 239 5.14 -19.98 21.84
C VAL A 239 6.50 -20.62 22.03
N GLU A 240 6.77 -21.67 21.27
CA GLU A 240 8.08 -22.30 21.19
C GLU A 240 8.78 -21.87 19.91
N LYS A 241 10.04 -21.45 20.03
CA LYS A 241 10.89 -21.14 18.88
C LYS A 241 11.95 -22.22 18.72
N THR A 242 11.88 -22.96 17.62
CA THR A 242 12.89 -23.98 17.27
C THR A 242 13.62 -23.55 16.00
N GLY A 243 14.76 -22.89 16.18
CA GLY A 243 15.50 -22.27 15.06
C GLY A 243 14.71 -21.12 14.45
N ASN A 244 14.20 -21.33 13.23
CA ASN A 244 13.38 -20.34 12.51
C ASN A 244 11.88 -20.65 12.52
N ASP A 245 11.47 -21.82 13.01
CA ASP A 245 10.06 -22.22 13.04
C ASP A 245 9.45 -21.85 14.39
N TYR A 246 8.18 -21.45 14.36
CA TYR A 246 7.41 -21.10 15.56
C TYR A 246 6.25 -22.07 15.73
N THR A 247 6.16 -22.68 16.91
CA THR A 247 5.02 -23.48 17.30
C THR A 247 4.20 -22.67 18.28
N VAL A 248 2.95 -22.36 17.89
CA VAL A 248 2.07 -21.45 18.64
C VAL A 248 0.86 -22.23 19.11
N THR A 249 0.65 -22.23 20.42
CA THR A 249 -0.52 -22.85 21.08
C THR A 249 -1.50 -21.75 21.48
N TYR A 250 -2.67 -21.73 20.85
CA TYR A 250 -3.67 -20.69 21.05
C TYR A 250 -5.09 -21.26 21.09
N GLU A 251 -6.03 -20.50 21.64
CA GLU A 251 -7.44 -20.88 21.64
C GLU A 251 -8.04 -20.66 20.26
N LYS A 252 -8.55 -21.73 19.65
CA LYS A 252 -9.21 -21.62 18.35
C LYS A 252 -10.59 -21.00 18.53
N ASN A 253 -10.72 -19.75 18.14
CA ASN A 253 -12.01 -19.09 18.15
C ASN A 253 -12.82 -19.48 16.90
N ASP A 254 -13.85 -20.31 17.09
CA ASP A 254 -14.84 -20.59 16.04
C ASP A 254 -15.82 -19.39 15.92
N SER A 255 -15.44 -18.30 15.23
CA SER A 255 -16.44 -17.37 14.67
C SER A 255 -15.91 -16.38 13.63
N PHE A 256 -16.18 -16.70 12.36
CA PHE A 256 -16.29 -15.72 11.28
C PHE A 256 -17.71 -15.13 11.31
N ILE A 257 -18.05 -14.30 12.31
CA ILE A 257 -19.35 -13.62 12.41
C ILE A 257 -19.13 -12.09 12.34
N PHE A 258 -19.39 -11.51 11.16
CA PHE A 258 -19.04 -10.13 10.78
C PHE A 258 -19.69 -9.00 11.63
N TRP A 259 -20.74 -9.29 12.42
CA TRP A 259 -21.57 -8.29 13.11
C TRP A 259 -21.42 -8.21 14.64
N ARG A 260 -20.59 -9.04 15.28
CA ARG A 260 -20.33 -8.98 16.74
C ARG A 260 -18.95 -8.35 16.98
N ASN A 261 -18.83 -7.47 17.97
CA ASN A 261 -17.54 -7.08 18.55
C ASN A 261 -16.94 -8.30 19.24
N HIS A 262 -16.16 -9.11 18.52
CA HIS A 262 -15.46 -10.26 19.10
C HIS A 262 -14.11 -9.78 19.62
N ARG A 263 -14.05 -9.44 20.90
CA ARG A 263 -12.79 -9.51 21.63
C ARG A 263 -12.52 -10.99 21.87
N LEU A 264 -11.31 -11.46 21.58
CA LEU A 264 -10.89 -12.80 21.98
C LEU A 264 -10.94 -12.83 23.51
N LYS A 265 -11.87 -13.59 24.08
CA LYS A 265 -11.84 -13.90 25.52
C LYS A 265 -10.76 -14.93 25.72
N PHE A 266 -9.64 -14.48 26.27
CA PHE A 266 -8.50 -15.31 26.61
C PHE A 266 -8.64 -15.70 28.08
N VAL A 267 -8.80 -17.00 28.33
CA VAL A 267 -8.86 -17.51 29.70
C VAL A 267 -7.45 -17.55 30.24
N PHE A 268 -7.18 -16.83 31.33
CA PHE A 268 -5.83 -16.70 31.87
C PHE A 268 -5.73 -17.31 33.25
N ASN A 269 -4.79 -18.24 33.41
CA ASN A 269 -4.38 -18.70 34.74
C ASN A 269 -3.30 -17.77 35.31
N PRO A 270 -3.40 -17.30 36.57
CA PRO A 270 -2.46 -16.35 37.17
C PRO A 270 -0.98 -16.73 37.13
N ASN A 271 -0.67 -18.02 36.97
CA ASN A 271 0.69 -18.56 36.93
C ASN A 271 1.24 -18.75 35.50
N GLU A 272 0.46 -18.42 34.47
CA GLU A 272 0.84 -18.58 33.07
C GLU A 272 1.32 -17.25 32.47
N ASN A 273 1.96 -17.33 31.31
CA ASN A 273 2.36 -16.17 30.54
C ASN A 273 1.37 -15.98 29.39
N VAL A 274 1.05 -14.72 29.07
CA VAL A 274 0.33 -14.42 27.82
C VAL A 274 1.35 -14.08 26.76
N TYR A 275 1.33 -14.83 25.66
CA TYR A 275 2.20 -14.61 24.52
C TYR A 275 1.42 -13.89 23.41
N ILE A 276 2.09 -12.94 22.76
CA ILE A 276 1.60 -12.31 21.55
C ILE A 276 2.56 -12.66 20.44
N TYR A 277 2.09 -13.52 19.55
CA TYR A 277 2.78 -13.87 18.32
C TYR A 277 2.32 -12.95 17.20
N SER A 278 3.27 -12.47 16.39
CA SER A 278 2.97 -11.76 15.17
C SER A 278 3.82 -12.24 14.00
N SER A 279 3.17 -12.31 12.84
CA SER A 279 3.78 -12.51 11.53
C SER A 279 3.61 -11.24 10.74
N ILE A 280 4.69 -10.70 10.19
CA ILE A 280 4.76 -9.44 9.48
C ILE A 280 5.26 -9.72 8.07
N PHE A 281 4.49 -9.37 7.06
CA PHE A 281 4.96 -9.39 5.69
C PHE A 281 6.04 -8.32 5.50
N ALA A 282 7.23 -8.70 5.03
CA ALA A 282 8.21 -7.77 4.50
C ALA A 282 9.12 -8.42 3.44
N PRO A 283 9.87 -7.61 2.68
CA PRO A 283 10.85 -8.07 1.69
C PRO A 283 11.92 -8.95 2.30
N THR A 284 12.38 -9.96 1.56
CA THR A 284 13.25 -11.04 2.05
C THR A 284 14.47 -10.60 2.88
N ASN A 285 15.07 -9.43 2.61
CA ASN A 285 16.33 -9.00 3.24
C ASN A 285 16.19 -7.78 4.17
N LEU A 286 14.97 -7.30 4.42
CA LEU A 286 14.77 -6.08 5.23
C LEU A 286 15.19 -6.31 6.69
N GLU A 287 16.08 -5.47 7.21
CA GLU A 287 16.43 -5.42 8.63
C GLU A 287 15.59 -4.33 9.32
N GLN A 288 14.73 -4.73 10.26
CA GLN A 288 13.89 -3.79 11.01
C GLN A 288 13.61 -4.32 12.42
N SER A 289 13.68 -3.44 13.42
CA SER A 289 13.22 -3.75 14.77
C SER A 289 11.73 -3.48 14.90
N ILE A 290 11.02 -4.42 15.53
CA ILE A 290 9.58 -4.34 15.79
C ILE A 290 9.34 -4.30 17.29
N ILE A 291 8.33 -3.55 17.68
CA ILE A 291 7.92 -3.36 19.07
C ILE A 291 6.48 -3.81 19.20
N HIS A 292 6.21 -4.65 20.20
CA HIS A 292 4.87 -4.87 20.72
C HIS A 292 4.61 -3.87 21.83
N ARG A 293 3.74 -2.91 21.54
CA ARG A 293 3.30 -1.88 22.48
C ARG A 293 2.04 -2.36 23.20
N TRP A 294 2.22 -2.79 24.44
CA TRP A 294 1.15 -3.32 25.30
C TRP A 294 0.38 -2.18 25.95
N LYS A 295 -0.93 -2.16 25.72
CA LYS A 295 -1.86 -1.21 26.29
C LYS A 295 -2.97 -1.93 27.02
N TRP A 296 -3.37 -1.37 28.16
CA TRP A 296 -4.51 -1.82 28.93
C TRP A 296 -5.59 -0.75 28.93
N PHE A 297 -6.84 -1.16 28.83
CA PHE A 297 -7.96 -0.21 28.86
C PHE A 297 -8.34 0.09 30.31
N ASN A 298 -8.17 1.35 30.70
CA ASN A 298 -8.61 1.80 32.02
C ASN A 298 -10.09 2.22 31.95
N GLU A 299 -10.97 1.40 32.53
CA GLU A 299 -12.42 1.68 32.55
C GLU A 299 -12.79 2.99 33.26
N LYS A 300 -11.96 3.45 34.21
CA LYS A 300 -12.24 4.68 34.98
C LYS A 300 -12.00 5.94 34.17
N THR A 301 -10.95 5.96 33.35
CA THR A 301 -10.60 7.10 32.49
C THR A 301 -11.17 6.94 31.09
N SER A 302 -11.63 5.73 30.71
CA SER A 302 -12.03 5.37 29.35
C SER A 302 -10.92 5.57 28.33
N GLU A 303 -9.66 5.39 28.74
CA GLU A 303 -8.46 5.58 27.92
C GLU A 303 -7.58 4.32 27.90
N TRP A 304 -6.84 4.15 26.79
CA TRP A 304 -5.83 3.10 26.66
C TRP A 304 -4.51 3.57 27.27
N GLU A 305 -4.09 2.94 28.36
CA GLU A 305 -2.85 3.25 29.07
C GLU A 305 -1.71 2.37 28.54
N LEU A 306 -0.57 3.00 28.25
CA LEU A 306 0.65 2.29 27.89
C LEU A 306 1.22 1.58 29.11
N ILE A 307 1.34 0.25 29.02
CA ILE A 307 1.94 -0.56 30.08
C ILE A 307 3.41 -0.80 29.79
N GLU A 308 3.75 -1.27 28.58
CA GLU A 308 5.11 -1.63 28.24
C GLU A 308 5.34 -1.70 26.73
N ASP A 309 6.53 -1.30 26.28
CA ASP A 309 7.02 -1.51 24.92
C ASP A 309 8.06 -2.62 24.96
N ILE A 310 7.76 -3.78 24.35
CA ILE A 310 8.69 -4.92 24.28
C ILE A 310 9.15 -5.09 22.83
N GLY A 311 10.43 -4.78 22.59
CA GLY A 311 11.06 -4.89 21.28
C GLY A 311 11.63 -6.27 21.01
N TYR A 312 11.65 -6.66 19.74
CA TYR A 312 12.42 -7.79 19.24
C TYR A 312 13.03 -7.45 17.88
N GLU A 313 14.27 -7.86 17.70
CA GLU A 313 14.94 -7.70 16.42
C GLU A 313 14.49 -8.78 15.44
N ILE A 314 14.43 -8.37 14.18
CA ILE A 314 14.02 -9.23 13.10
C ILE A 314 15.09 -9.21 12.02
N ILE A 315 15.60 -10.39 11.66
CA ILE A 315 16.55 -10.61 10.56
C ILE A 315 15.84 -11.37 9.44
N GLY A 316 15.92 -10.85 8.22
CA GLY A 316 15.23 -11.39 7.04
C GLY A 316 15.79 -12.70 6.50
N GLY A 317 15.00 -13.38 5.67
CA GLY A 317 15.46 -14.52 4.89
C GLY A 317 14.40 -15.52 4.42
N ARG A 318 13.09 -15.27 4.63
CA ARG A 318 12.01 -16.22 4.30
C ARG A 318 10.90 -15.63 3.45
N ASP A 319 10.29 -16.48 2.61
CA ASP A 319 9.22 -16.12 1.68
C ASP A 319 7.86 -15.84 2.34
N GLU A 320 7.67 -16.23 3.60
CA GLU A 320 6.41 -16.15 4.35
C GLU A 320 6.38 -15.00 5.37
N GLY A 321 7.33 -14.06 5.27
CA GLY A 321 7.43 -12.92 6.18
C GLY A 321 8.20 -13.22 7.47
N TYR A 322 8.02 -12.33 8.43
CA TYR A 322 8.84 -12.16 9.63
C TYR A 322 8.05 -12.47 10.88
N ARG A 323 8.62 -13.27 11.77
CA ARG A 323 7.88 -13.81 12.92
C ARG A 323 8.60 -13.50 14.20
N GLY A 324 7.84 -13.04 15.18
CA GLY A 324 8.33 -12.84 16.54
C GLY A 324 7.21 -12.93 17.54
N TYR A 325 7.60 -12.98 18.81
CA TYR A 325 6.66 -12.94 19.90
C TYR A 325 7.22 -12.13 21.06
N THR A 326 6.30 -11.61 21.87
CA THR A 326 6.61 -11.07 23.18
C THR A 326 5.65 -11.70 24.19
N TYR A 327 5.99 -11.65 25.47
CA TYR A 327 5.13 -12.21 26.50
C TYR A 327 5.13 -11.33 27.74
N LYS A 328 4.04 -11.42 28.51
CA LYS A 328 3.95 -10.84 29.85
C LYS A 328 3.49 -11.90 30.85
N SER A 329 4.13 -11.87 32.02
CA SER A 329 3.66 -12.53 33.23
C SER A 329 2.80 -11.57 34.06
N ASN A 330 1.97 -12.12 34.95
CA ASN A 330 1.17 -11.34 35.92
C ASN A 330 0.23 -10.30 35.27
N ILE A 331 -0.41 -10.67 34.16
CA ILE A 331 -1.36 -9.80 33.47
C ILE A 331 -2.69 -9.74 34.24
N TRP A 332 -3.43 -8.64 34.09
CA TRP A 332 -4.67 -8.40 34.83
C TRP A 332 -5.90 -8.66 33.95
N ALA A 333 -7.03 -8.94 34.59
CA ALA A 333 -8.31 -9.05 33.90
C ALA A 333 -8.68 -7.73 33.19
N GLY A 334 -9.45 -7.84 32.12
CA GLY A 334 -9.98 -6.70 31.36
C GLY A 334 -9.46 -6.64 29.94
N GLU A 335 -9.61 -5.48 29.30
CA GLU A 335 -9.35 -5.32 27.88
C GLU A 335 -7.90 -4.91 27.61
N TRP A 336 -7.27 -5.63 26.68
CA TRP A 336 -5.90 -5.44 26.27
C TRP A 336 -5.80 -5.20 24.76
N LYS A 337 -4.78 -4.43 24.41
CA LYS A 337 -4.45 -4.08 23.04
C LYS A 337 -2.94 -4.11 22.87
N VAL A 338 -2.48 -4.80 21.85
CA VAL A 338 -1.07 -4.78 21.45
C VAL A 338 -0.96 -4.18 20.07
N GLU A 339 -0.31 -3.01 20.00
CA GLU A 339 0.05 -2.38 18.74
C GLU A 339 1.39 -2.95 18.29
N VAL A 340 1.43 -3.51 17.08
CA VAL A 340 2.68 -3.96 16.44
C VAL A 340 3.22 -2.76 15.67
N ILE A 341 4.33 -2.20 16.13
CA ILE A 341 4.87 -0.94 15.60
C ILE A 341 6.35 -1.08 15.20
N THR A 342 6.79 -0.23 14.27
CA THR A 342 8.22 -0.06 13.98
C THR A 342 8.87 0.90 15.00
N ASN A 343 10.21 0.96 15.02
CA ASN A 343 10.97 1.96 15.80
C ASN A 343 10.57 3.43 15.51
N GLU A 344 10.02 3.71 14.33
CA GLU A 344 9.52 5.04 13.93
C GLU A 344 8.09 5.33 14.43
N GLU A 345 7.54 4.43 15.26
CA GLU A 345 6.15 4.38 15.75
C GLU A 345 5.10 4.30 14.62
N LEU A 346 5.45 3.64 13.51
CA LEU A 346 4.49 3.32 12.45
C LEU A 346 3.76 2.03 12.82
N VAL A 347 2.43 2.09 12.87
CA VAL A 347 1.57 0.95 13.25
C VAL A 347 1.41 0.01 12.05
N LEU A 348 1.88 -1.23 12.21
CA LEU A 348 1.72 -2.33 11.26
C LEU A 348 0.39 -3.06 11.42
N GLY A 349 -0.10 -3.14 12.65
CA GLY A 349 -1.37 -3.76 13.00
C GLY A 349 -1.66 -3.71 14.50
N VAL A 350 -2.85 -4.14 14.88
CA VAL A 350 -3.35 -4.10 16.26
C VAL A 350 -3.99 -5.43 16.61
N ILE A 351 -3.68 -5.96 17.78
CA ILE A 351 -4.20 -7.21 18.31
C ILE A 351 -5.00 -6.86 19.57
N ASP A 352 -6.32 -7.00 19.50
CA ASP A 352 -7.23 -6.71 20.61
C ASP A 352 -7.73 -8.00 21.26
N PHE A 353 -7.70 -8.07 22.58
CA PHE A 353 -8.16 -9.22 23.35
C PHE A 353 -8.67 -8.82 24.74
N GLU A 354 -9.40 -9.71 25.38
CA GLU A 354 -9.95 -9.54 26.72
C GLU A 354 -9.47 -10.69 27.59
N ILE A 355 -8.90 -10.37 28.75
CA ILE A 355 -8.41 -11.36 29.69
C ILE A 355 -9.49 -11.58 30.74
N SER A 356 -9.92 -12.84 30.84
CA SER A 356 -10.84 -13.29 31.89
C SER A 356 -10.06 -14.19 32.85
N ILE A 357 -10.00 -13.77 34.11
CA ILE A 357 -9.42 -14.56 35.21
C ILE A 357 -10.60 -15.22 35.92
N ASP A 358 -11.02 -16.37 35.41
CA ASP A 358 -12.02 -17.21 36.06
C ASP A 358 -11.46 -18.63 36.10
N GLU A 359 -11.08 -19.09 37.29
CA GLU A 359 -10.50 -20.43 37.53
C GLU A 359 -11.47 -21.57 37.15
N SER A 360 -12.75 -21.26 36.90
CA SER A 360 -13.77 -22.23 36.47
C SER A 360 -13.92 -22.35 34.95
N LEU A 361 -13.28 -21.46 34.17
CA LEU A 361 -13.31 -21.51 32.72
C LEU A 361 -12.12 -22.35 32.22
N GLU A 362 -12.39 -23.37 31.40
CA GLU A 362 -11.33 -24.07 30.66
C GLU A 362 -11.08 -23.38 29.31
N PRO A 363 -9.82 -23.32 28.83
CA PRO A 363 -9.51 -22.78 27.51
C PRO A 363 -10.33 -23.46 26.43
N ILE A 364 -10.96 -22.67 25.56
CA ILE A 364 -11.82 -23.23 24.52
C ILE A 364 -10.91 -23.77 23.41
N GLN A 365 -10.81 -25.09 23.31
CA GLN A 365 -10.18 -25.82 22.21
C GLN A 365 -8.78 -25.28 21.83
N LEU A 366 -7.78 -25.62 22.64
CA LEU A 366 -6.38 -25.33 22.32
C LEU A 366 -5.96 -25.99 21.01
N VAL A 367 -5.43 -25.19 20.11
CA VAL A 367 -4.86 -25.64 18.84
C VAL A 367 -3.40 -25.24 18.80
N GLU A 368 -2.57 -26.22 18.46
CA GLU A 368 -1.17 -26.02 18.18
C GLU A 368 -0.99 -25.89 16.66
N ARG A 369 -0.39 -24.78 16.24
CA ARG A 369 -0.08 -24.55 14.83
C ARG A 369 1.38 -24.20 14.67
N LYS A 370 2.03 -24.90 13.73
CA LYS A 370 3.37 -24.59 13.29
C LYS A 370 3.34 -23.52 12.19
N PHE A 371 4.17 -22.51 12.35
CA PHE A 371 4.37 -21.42 11.41
C PHE A 371 5.76 -21.44 10.82
#